data_AF-A0A708RIC9-F1
#
_entry.id   AF-A0A708RIC9-F1
#
_cell.length_a   1.000
_cell.length_b   1.000
_cell.length_c   1.000
_cell.angle_alpha   90.00
_cell.angle_beta   90.00
_cell.angle_gamma   90.00
#
_symmetry.space_group_name_H-M   'P 1'
#
loop_
_entity.id
_entity.type
_entity.pdbx_description
1 polymer ?
#
loop_
_entity_poly.entity_id
_entity_poly.type
_entity_poly.pdbx_seq_one_letter_code
_entity_poly.pdbx_strand_id
1 'polypeptide(L)'
;EGIPNSYYSRLSRLQKYVQKNLFPLDEVIDNVKEETKDLDIGDLQVAQKVVMEKITQAVESVCEKSYSTKWETSDLITFDNKDKYARISKNNTGRKIRIEFNRISAGFIKELEEFIKEKLKVSE
;
A
#
# COMPACT_ATOMS: atom_id res chain seq x y z
N GLU A 1 -15.63 26.07 19.41
CA GLU A 1 -16.19 24.79 18.95
C GLU A 1 -15.05 23.82 18.69
N GLY A 2 -15.22 22.53 18.96
CA GLY A 2 -14.21 21.50 18.75
C GLY A 2 -14.58 20.59 17.57
N ILE A 3 -13.65 19.72 17.16
CA ILE A 3 -13.92 18.71 16.13
C ILE A 3 -14.99 17.73 16.67
N PRO A 4 -16.08 17.45 15.92
CA PRO A 4 -17.12 16.53 16.34
C PRO A 4 -16.58 15.13 16.72
N ASN A 5 -17.05 14.58 17.83
CA ASN A 5 -16.62 13.25 18.31
C ASN A 5 -16.83 12.13 17.27
N SER A 6 -17.88 12.26 16.44
CA SER A 6 -18.18 11.33 15.36
C SER A 6 -17.04 11.24 14.33
N TYR A 7 -16.26 12.31 14.12
CA TYR A 7 -15.20 12.35 13.13
C TYR A 7 -14.00 11.51 13.52
N TYR A 8 -13.64 11.44 14.80
CA TYR A 8 -12.55 10.57 15.26
C TYR A 8 -12.82 9.09 14.97
N SER A 9 -14.07 8.65 15.17
CA SER A 9 -14.46 7.27 14.85
C SER A 9 -14.35 6.96 13.35
N ARG A 10 -14.67 7.93 12.49
CA ARG A 10 -14.58 7.82 11.03
C ARG A 10 -13.12 7.86 10.57
N LEU A 11 -12.31 8.78 11.09
CA LEU A 11 -10.87 8.87 10.83
C LEU A 11 -10.16 7.57 11.24
N SER A 12 -10.50 7.00 12.39
CA SER A 12 -9.93 5.71 12.83
C SER A 12 -10.23 4.58 11.85
N ARG A 13 -11.45 4.51 11.30
CA ARG A 13 -11.82 3.52 10.28
C ARG A 13 -11.03 3.72 8.98
N LEU A 14 -10.92 4.97 8.51
CA LEU A 14 -10.16 5.30 7.30
C LEU A 14 -8.67 5.03 7.46
N GLN A 15 -8.09 5.36 8.62
CA GLN A 15 -6.69 5.05 8.94
C GLN A 15 -6.43 3.55 8.94
N LYS A 16 -7.28 2.75 9.60
CA LYS A 16 -7.17 1.29 9.58
C LYS A 16 -7.28 0.73 8.17
N TYR A 17 -8.15 1.31 7.35
CA TYR A 17 -8.31 0.92 5.95
C TYR A 17 -7.05 1.23 5.14
N VAL A 18 -6.50 2.44 5.25
CA VAL A 18 -5.22 2.85 4.62
C VAL A 18 -4.07 1.94 5.04
N GLN A 19 -3.94 1.66 6.33
CA GLN A 19 -2.89 0.77 6.86
C GLN A 19 -3.03 -0.66 6.36
N LYS A 20 -4.23 -1.24 6.43
CA LYS A 20 -4.52 -2.61 5.97
C LYS A 20 -4.20 -2.79 4.49
N ASN A 21 -4.51 -1.77 3.70
CA ASN A 21 -4.32 -1.76 2.26
C ASN A 21 -2.94 -1.28 1.83
N LEU A 22 -2.10 -0.89 2.80
CA LEU A 22 -0.74 -0.45 2.59
C LEU A 22 -0.65 0.75 1.62
N PHE A 23 -1.63 1.64 1.65
CA PHE A 23 -1.57 2.86 0.86
C PHE A 23 -0.48 3.81 1.37
N PRO A 24 0.11 4.63 0.50
CA PRO A 24 0.95 5.76 0.91
C PRO A 24 0.07 6.82 1.58
N LEU A 25 0.14 6.91 2.92
CA LEU A 25 -0.64 7.88 3.68
C LEU A 25 -0.27 9.32 3.31
N ASP A 26 1.00 9.59 2.99
CA ASP A 26 1.47 10.90 2.57
C ASP A 26 0.77 11.38 1.29
N GLU A 27 0.56 10.49 0.32
CA GLU A 27 -0.19 10.81 -0.91
C GLU A 27 -1.65 11.17 -0.62
N VAL A 28 -2.29 10.44 0.30
CA VAL A 28 -3.66 10.76 0.75
C VAL A 28 -3.70 12.15 1.39
N ILE A 29 -2.72 12.46 2.26
CA ILE A 29 -2.64 13.75 2.96
C ILE A 29 -2.43 14.89 1.95
N ASP A 30 -1.51 14.73 1.01
CA ASP A 30 -1.18 15.77 0.04
C ASP A 30 -2.35 16.03 -0.93
N ASN A 31 -3.07 14.99 -1.36
CA ASN A 31 -4.29 15.14 -2.14
C ASN A 31 -5.37 15.94 -1.37
N VAL A 32 -5.58 15.62 -0.09
CA VAL A 32 -6.56 16.35 0.74
C VAL A 32 -6.14 17.81 0.92
N LYS A 33 -4.86 18.08 1.18
CA LYS A 33 -4.35 19.45 1.32
C LYS A 33 -4.58 20.26 0.04
N GLU A 34 -4.24 19.70 -1.12
CA GLU A 34 -4.44 20.38 -2.41
C GLU A 34 -5.92 20.65 -2.69
N GLU A 35 -6.81 19.70 -2.41
CA GLU A 35 -8.26 19.86 -2.64
C GLU A 35 -8.94 20.80 -1.64
N THR A 36 -8.30 21.12 -0.51
CA THR A 36 -8.86 21.96 0.55
C THR A 36 -8.14 23.29 0.74
N LYS A 37 -7.10 23.58 -0.06
CA LYS A 37 -6.24 24.77 0.12
C LYS A 37 -6.97 26.11 0.06
N ASP A 38 -8.02 26.19 -0.76
CA ASP A 38 -8.82 27.40 -0.98
C ASP A 38 -10.21 27.28 -0.33
N LEU A 39 -10.38 26.38 0.64
CA LEU A 39 -11.66 26.16 1.31
C LEU A 39 -12.06 27.38 2.14
N ASP A 40 -13.29 27.86 1.92
CA ASP A 40 -13.88 28.91 2.76
C ASP A 40 -14.15 28.39 4.18
N ILE A 41 -13.67 29.14 5.17
CA ILE A 41 -13.78 28.83 6.60
C ILE A 41 -14.79 29.72 7.33
N GLY A 42 -15.60 30.50 6.61
CA GLY A 42 -16.64 31.37 7.18
C GLY A 42 -17.67 30.61 8.02
N ASP A 43 -17.98 29.37 7.65
CA ASP A 43 -18.72 28.42 8.48
C ASP A 43 -17.82 27.23 8.80
N LEU A 44 -17.35 27.19 10.06
CA LEU A 44 -16.43 26.16 10.53
C LEU A 44 -17.04 24.75 10.49
N GLN A 45 -18.34 24.60 10.75
CA GLN A 45 -18.99 23.29 10.75
C GLN A 45 -19.09 22.74 9.32
N VAL A 46 -19.43 23.61 8.36
CA VAL A 46 -19.45 23.25 6.93
C VAL A 46 -18.04 22.93 6.45
N ALA A 47 -17.04 23.77 6.78
CA ALA A 47 -15.66 23.53 6.39
C ALA A 47 -15.12 22.19 6.93
N GLN A 48 -15.37 21.88 8.21
CA GLN A 48 -14.96 20.61 8.81
C GLN A 48 -15.64 19.40 8.13
N LYS A 49 -16.91 19.54 7.74
CA LYS A 49 -17.63 18.49 7.01
C LYS A 49 -17.01 18.25 5.63
N VAL A 50 -16.70 19.32 4.90
CA VAL A 50 -16.06 19.24 3.58
C VAL A 50 -14.70 18.55 3.69
N VAL A 51 -13.86 18.92 4.67
CA VAL A 51 -12.57 18.25 4.91
C VAL A 51 -12.74 16.75 5.15
N MET A 52 -13.72 16.33 5.97
CA MET A 52 -13.97 14.90 6.19
C MET A 52 -14.46 14.16 4.93
N GLU A 53 -15.25 14.81 4.09
CA GLU A 53 -15.67 14.26 2.80
C GLU A 53 -14.47 14.12 1.85
N LYS A 54 -13.59 15.13 1.79
CA LYS A 54 -12.35 15.10 1.00
C LYS A 54 -11.39 14.02 1.45
N ILE A 55 -11.21 13.82 2.76
CA ILE A 55 -10.41 12.69 3.28
C ILE A 55 -11.00 11.35 2.83
N THR A 56 -12.33 11.22 2.85
CA THR A 56 -12.98 9.98 2.40
C THR A 56 -12.74 9.76 0.90
N GLN A 57 -12.96 10.78 0.07
CA GLN A 57 -12.74 10.74 -1.38
C GLN A 57 -11.28 10.46 -1.74
N ALA A 58 -10.31 11.04 -1.03
CA ALA A 58 -8.89 10.80 -1.25
C ALA A 58 -8.50 9.33 -0.95
N VAL A 59 -9.05 8.75 0.13
CA VAL A 59 -8.83 7.33 0.45
C VAL A 59 -9.48 6.42 -0.59
N GLU A 60 -10.69 6.75 -1.06
CA GLU A 60 -11.40 5.98 -2.09
C GLU A 60 -10.75 6.10 -3.47
N SER A 61 -10.29 7.29 -3.87
CA SER A 61 -9.61 7.50 -5.14
C SER A 61 -8.23 6.86 -5.20
N VAL A 62 -7.50 6.79 -4.08
CA VAL A 62 -6.30 5.94 -3.99
C VAL A 62 -6.68 4.47 -4.15
N CYS A 63 -7.82 4.02 -3.62
CA CYS A 63 -8.33 2.67 -3.86
C CYS A 63 -8.66 2.40 -5.34
N GLU A 64 -9.29 3.36 -6.04
CA GLU A 64 -9.61 3.24 -7.47
C GLU A 64 -8.36 3.30 -8.36
N LYS A 65 -7.41 4.20 -8.05
CA LYS A 65 -6.12 4.29 -8.76
C LYS A 65 -5.22 3.07 -8.51
N SER A 66 -5.39 2.37 -7.39
CA SER A 66 -4.46 1.34 -6.94
C SER A 66 -5.02 -0.07 -6.77
N TYR A 67 -6.11 -0.50 -7.41
CA TYR A 67 -6.47 -1.93 -7.38
C TYR A 67 -7.06 -2.49 -8.67
N SER A 68 -6.18 -2.84 -9.61
CA SER A 68 -6.29 -4.21 -10.10
C SER A 68 -5.56 -5.11 -9.11
N THR A 69 -6.11 -6.27 -8.74
CA THR A 69 -5.40 -7.35 -8.04
C THR A 69 -4.25 -7.94 -8.88
N LYS A 70 -3.71 -7.19 -9.85
CA LYS A 70 -2.64 -7.63 -10.71
C LYS A 70 -1.35 -7.49 -9.94
N TRP A 71 -0.78 -8.63 -9.64
CA TRP A 71 0.62 -8.71 -9.29
C TRP A 71 1.45 -8.31 -10.51
N GLU A 72 2.31 -7.32 -10.36
CA GLU A 72 3.33 -7.04 -11.37
C GLU A 72 4.40 -8.12 -11.26
N THR A 73 4.50 -8.97 -12.28
CA THR A 73 5.42 -10.11 -12.29
C THR A 73 6.50 -9.87 -13.33
N SER A 74 7.76 -9.97 -12.91
CA SER A 74 8.92 -9.93 -13.79
C SER A 74 9.85 -11.11 -13.52
N ASP A 75 10.50 -11.57 -14.57
CA ASP A 75 11.50 -12.63 -14.47
C ASP A 75 12.79 -12.06 -13.87
N LEU A 76 13.33 -12.73 -12.85
CA LEU A 76 14.62 -12.39 -12.24
C LEU A 76 15.78 -12.78 -13.17
N ILE A 77 15.57 -13.84 -13.94
CA ILE A 77 16.53 -14.38 -14.90
C ILE A 77 15.77 -15.21 -15.95
N THR A 78 16.28 -15.21 -17.18
CA THR A 78 15.79 -16.07 -18.27
C THR A 78 16.61 -17.35 -18.34
N PHE A 79 15.93 -18.47 -18.60
CA PHE A 79 16.56 -19.77 -18.84
C PHE A 79 16.18 -20.26 -20.23
N ASP A 80 17.03 -21.07 -20.85
CA ASP A 80 16.73 -21.72 -22.14
C ASP A 80 15.52 -22.66 -22.02
N ASN A 81 15.37 -23.32 -20.87
CA ASN A 81 14.22 -24.16 -20.57
C ASN A 81 13.06 -23.31 -20.06
N LYS A 82 11.97 -23.23 -20.83
CA LYS A 82 10.76 -22.46 -20.49
C LYS A 82 10.07 -22.91 -19.19
N ASP A 83 10.25 -24.17 -18.79
CA ASP A 83 9.72 -24.67 -17.52
C ASP A 83 10.61 -24.32 -16.33
N LYS A 84 11.84 -23.81 -16.56
CA LYS A 84 12.73 -23.36 -15.49
C LYS A 84 12.59 -21.85 -15.38
N TYR A 85 12.18 -21.36 -14.22
CA TYR A 85 12.02 -19.92 -14.01
C TYR A 85 12.32 -19.51 -12.57
N ALA A 86 12.70 -18.25 -12.43
CA ALA A 86 12.74 -17.54 -11.17
C ALA A 86 12.14 -16.15 -11.41
N ARG A 87 11.05 -15.83 -10.72
CA ARG A 87 10.29 -14.60 -10.94
C ARG A 87 9.95 -13.92 -9.64
N ILE A 88 9.82 -12.59 -9.70
CA ILE A 88 9.34 -11.79 -8.60
C ILE A 88 8.01 -11.17 -8.98
N SER A 89 7.03 -11.34 -8.11
CA SER A 89 5.74 -10.70 -8.19
C SER A 89 5.63 -9.67 -7.08
N LYS A 90 5.35 -8.41 -7.41
CA LYS A 90 5.09 -7.35 -6.44
C LYS A 90 3.61 -6.99 -6.48
N ASN A 91 3.02 -6.77 -5.31
CA ASN A 91 1.70 -6.16 -5.24
C ASN A 91 1.79 -4.66 -5.58
N ASN A 92 0.66 -4.01 -5.80
CA ASN A 92 0.61 -2.59 -6.19
C ASN A 92 1.30 -1.64 -5.21
N THR A 93 1.46 -2.05 -3.95
CA THR A 93 2.13 -1.22 -2.94
C THR A 93 3.64 -1.49 -2.85
N GLY A 94 4.16 -2.50 -3.56
CA GLY A 94 5.56 -2.95 -3.47
C GLY A 94 5.96 -3.55 -2.12
N ARG A 95 5.10 -3.44 -1.10
CA ARG A 95 5.34 -3.86 0.28
C ARG A 95 5.09 -5.36 0.50
N LYS A 96 4.45 -6.04 -0.46
CA LYS A 96 4.34 -7.50 -0.48
C LYS A 96 4.96 -8.03 -1.76
N ILE A 97 5.95 -8.89 -1.60
CA ILE A 97 6.60 -9.58 -2.69
C ILE A 97 6.34 -11.09 -2.60
N ARG A 98 6.28 -11.75 -3.74
CA ARG A 98 6.35 -13.20 -3.88
C ARG A 98 7.52 -13.51 -4.81
N ILE A 99 8.42 -14.37 -4.35
CA ILE A 99 9.46 -14.92 -5.21
C ILE A 99 9.03 -16.36 -5.52
N GLU A 100 9.00 -16.71 -6.80
CA GLU A 100 8.59 -18.03 -7.26
C GLU A 100 9.69 -18.66 -8.11
N PHE A 101 9.98 -19.92 -7.81
CA PHE A 101 11.00 -20.72 -8.48
C PHE A 101 10.36 -21.99 -9.03
N ASN A 102 10.77 -22.42 -10.22
CA ASN A 102 10.40 -23.74 -10.76
C ASN A 102 11.61 -24.45 -11.34
N ARG A 103 11.69 -25.76 -11.08
CA ARG A 103 12.80 -26.63 -11.49
C ARG A 103 14.19 -26.09 -11.10
N ILE A 104 14.28 -25.55 -9.90
CA ILE A 104 15.54 -25.12 -9.26
C ILE A 104 16.00 -26.20 -8.29
N SER A 105 17.31 -26.34 -8.11
CA SER A 105 17.90 -27.35 -7.22
C SER A 105 17.49 -27.12 -5.76
N ALA A 106 17.18 -28.20 -5.04
CA ALA A 106 16.85 -28.14 -3.62
C ALA A 106 17.98 -27.51 -2.76
N GLY A 107 19.25 -27.71 -3.14
CA GLY A 107 20.39 -27.09 -2.47
C GLY A 107 20.31 -25.55 -2.49
N PHE A 108 20.11 -24.96 -3.66
CA PHE A 108 19.90 -23.52 -3.80
C PHE A 108 18.69 -23.00 -3.01
N ILE A 109 17.56 -23.73 -3.03
CA ILE A 109 16.38 -23.34 -2.24
C ILE A 109 16.71 -23.28 -0.74
N LYS A 110 17.48 -24.26 -0.24
CA LYS A 110 17.93 -24.29 1.15
C LYS A 110 18.87 -23.12 1.49
N GLU A 111 19.85 -22.85 0.64
CA GLU A 111 20.76 -21.70 0.81
C GLU A 111 20.01 -20.37 0.84
N LEU A 112 19.02 -20.19 -0.04
CA LEU A 112 18.16 -19.02 -0.08
C LEU A 112 17.34 -18.86 1.22
N GLU A 113 16.76 -19.95 1.72
CA GLU A 113 16.01 -19.92 2.97
C GLU A 113 16.89 -19.54 4.16
N GLU A 114 18.10 -20.11 4.25
CA GLU A 114 19.07 -19.80 5.29
C GLU A 114 19.50 -18.33 5.21
N PHE A 115 19.80 -17.83 4.02
CA PHE A 115 20.14 -16.43 3.77
C PHE A 115 19.02 -15.47 4.22
N ILE A 116 17.77 -15.74 3.83
CA ILE A 116 16.63 -14.91 4.23
C ILE A 116 16.48 -14.89 5.75
N LYS A 117 16.56 -16.07 6.40
CA LYS A 117 16.47 -16.19 7.86
C LYS A 117 17.60 -15.41 8.55
N GLU A 118 18.83 -15.49 8.05
CA GLU A 118 19.97 -14.77 8.60
C GLU A 118 19.78 -13.25 8.48
N LYS A 119 19.40 -12.75 7.30
CA LYS A 119 19.22 -11.31 7.08
C LYS A 119 18.09 -10.72 7.91
N LEU A 120 17.00 -11.47 8.10
CA LEU A 120 15.88 -10.99 8.91
C LEU A 120 16.15 -11.06 10.42
N LYS A 121 16.93 -12.02 10.90
CA LYS A 121 17.34 -12.09 12.31
C LYS A 121 18.18 -10.90 12.77
N VAL A 122 18.96 -10.30 11.88
CA VAL A 122 19.78 -9.10 12.17
C VAL A 122 18.92 -7.82 12.20
N SER A 123 17.68 -7.90 11.72
CA SER A 123 16.78 -6.75 11.57
C SER A 123 15.78 -6.59 12.73
N GLU A 124 15.86 -7.44 13.76
CA GLU A 124 15.17 -7.30 15.06
C GLU A 124 16.15 -6.81 16.14
#